data_AF-A0A9W8HTS3-F1
#
_entry.id   AF-A0A9W8HTS3-F1
#
_cell.length_a   1.000
_cell.length_b   1.000
_cell.length_c   1.000
_cell.angle_alpha   90.00
_cell.angle_beta   90.00
_cell.angle_gamma   90.00
#
_symmetry.space_group_name_H-M   'P 1'
#
loop_
_entity.id
_entity.type
_entity.pdbx_description
1 polymer ?
#
loop_
_entity_poly.entity_id
_entity_poly.type
_entity_poly.pdbx_seq_one_letter_code
_entity_poly.pdbx_strand_id
1 'polypeptide(L)'
;MAGSKGGRKKGAAQQQQQQQQQQPSSTPLDRDYVPPELTQAEVEKKVQEWRKLNAQRYDTKRRMGFAEQEKADMPPEHLRKIIKDHGDMSARKYRHDKRVYLGALKYVPHAVLKLLENMPMPWEQVREVPVLYHVTGAITFVNEIPWVIEPIYMAQWGTMWIMMRREKRDRRHFRRMRMPPFDDEEPPLDYGDNLLDVEPLEAVQMELDEDDDAAVADWLYDNKPLADEGESDIKASAVGRRTNGPTYRRWRLDLPAMANLHRLAGQLLSDLVDPNYFYLFDLNSFVTAKSLNMAIPGGPRFEPMYRDINPADEDWNEFNDINKIIIRQPIRTEYKVAFPHLYNSLPRKVRLSQYHTPAVQYIRAEDHDLPAFYFDPVINPISSRSLVSQFKDDARLVEDEIFGDGDEDEDFVLPEGASAFLADTPLETENTASGIALYWAPHPFNARSGHTRRAQDVPLIKDWYLEHCPPGMPVKVRVSYQKLLKNYVLNAIHATPPRPQPRKHLFRQLKATKFFQSTEIDWVEAGLQVCRQGHNMLNLLIHRKRLNYLHLDYNFNLKPIKTLTTKERKKSRFGNAFHLCIAAGTPVSLGDGLAVPIENVRSSDAIQCAAAVEMDGLQSRAIGTSGFAASGAFQ
;
A
#
# COMPACT_ATOMS: atom_id res chain seq x y z
N MET A 1 -48.86 -11.32 -25.61
CA MET A 1 -48.46 -11.59 -27.01
C MET A 1 -47.22 -12.48 -26.95
N ALA A 2 -47.34 -13.80 -27.10
CA ALA A 2 -47.24 -14.54 -28.37
C ALA A 2 -45.88 -14.31 -29.07
N GLY A 3 -45.02 -15.28 -29.38
CA GLY A 3 -45.17 -16.73 -29.26
C GLY A 3 -43.91 -17.53 -29.67
N SER A 4 -44.02 -18.82 -29.32
CA SER A 4 -43.43 -20.06 -29.82
C SER A 4 -42.58 -20.08 -31.11
N LYS A 5 -41.53 -20.92 -31.11
CA LYS A 5 -41.27 -21.95 -32.15
C LYS A 5 -40.21 -22.97 -31.69
N GLY A 6 -40.49 -24.27 -31.87
CA GLY A 6 -39.47 -25.33 -31.87
C GLY A 6 -39.92 -26.72 -31.41
N GLY A 7 -40.64 -27.47 -32.26
CA GLY A 7 -40.69 -28.95 -32.23
C GLY A 7 -39.36 -29.57 -32.74
N ARG A 8 -39.11 -30.88 -32.81
CA ARG A 8 -39.76 -32.14 -32.41
C ARG A 8 -38.80 -33.27 -32.87
N LYS A 9 -38.60 -34.36 -32.09
CA LYS A 9 -38.34 -35.80 -32.46
C LYS A 9 -37.34 -36.44 -31.49
N LYS A 10 -37.79 -37.37 -30.61
CA LYS A 10 -37.84 -38.85 -30.76
C LYS A 10 -36.44 -39.44 -31.03
N GLY A 11 -35.87 -40.38 -30.26
CA GLY A 11 -36.28 -41.15 -29.09
C GLY A 11 -35.36 -42.39 -29.00
N ALA A 12 -35.05 -42.86 -27.80
CA ALA A 12 -34.72 -44.26 -27.47
C ALA A 12 -34.71 -44.41 -25.95
N ALA A 13 -35.32 -45.51 -25.50
CA ALA A 13 -35.76 -45.79 -24.14
C ALA A 13 -34.66 -46.38 -23.24
N GLN A 14 -34.79 -46.24 -21.91
CA GLN A 14 -35.08 -47.38 -21.03
C GLN A 14 -35.27 -46.97 -19.56
N GLN A 15 -36.38 -47.48 -19.02
CA GLN A 15 -36.60 -47.89 -17.62
C GLN A 15 -36.37 -46.86 -16.50
N GLN A 16 -37.46 -46.29 -16.01
CA GLN A 16 -37.66 -46.15 -14.57
C GLN A 16 -39.14 -46.29 -14.22
N GLN A 17 -39.37 -47.12 -13.20
CA GLN A 17 -40.64 -47.64 -12.73
C GLN A 17 -41.57 -46.53 -12.23
N GLN A 18 -42.86 -46.76 -12.47
CA GLN A 18 -43.98 -46.04 -11.87
C GLN A 18 -43.95 -46.18 -10.34
N GLN A 19 -43.90 -45.07 -9.63
CA GLN A 19 -44.57 -44.95 -8.34
C GLN A 19 -45.57 -43.80 -8.46
N GLN A 20 -46.83 -44.19 -8.63
CA GLN A 20 -47.98 -43.30 -8.52
C GLN A 20 -48.04 -42.75 -7.09
N GLN A 21 -48.20 -41.44 -7.00
CA GLN A 21 -48.70 -40.76 -5.82
C GLN A 21 -50.11 -41.29 -5.52
N GLN A 22 -50.20 -42.25 -4.61
CA GLN A 22 -51.41 -42.45 -3.84
C GLN A 22 -51.35 -41.47 -2.67
N GLN A 23 -52.19 -40.44 -2.72
CA GLN A 23 -52.64 -39.77 -1.51
C GLN A 23 -53.21 -40.83 -0.57
N PRO A 24 -52.79 -40.94 0.69
CA PRO A 24 -53.49 -41.79 1.62
C PRO A 24 -54.87 -41.18 1.83
N SER A 25 -55.90 -41.91 1.41
CA SER A 25 -57.26 -41.70 1.87
C SER A 25 -57.23 -41.64 3.39
N SER A 26 -57.69 -40.53 3.97
CA SER A 26 -57.86 -40.38 5.40
C SER A 26 -58.88 -41.42 5.86
N THR A 27 -58.36 -42.56 6.32
CA THR A 27 -59.12 -43.56 7.05
C THR A 27 -59.67 -42.86 8.31
N PRO A 28 -60.93 -43.08 8.69
CA PRO A 28 -61.44 -42.53 9.95
C PRO A 28 -60.50 -43.00 11.06
N LEU A 29 -60.01 -42.08 11.89
CA LEU A 29 -59.25 -42.42 13.09
C LEU A 29 -60.11 -43.39 13.90
N ASP A 30 -59.62 -44.63 13.98
CA ASP A 30 -60.22 -45.68 14.78
C ASP A 30 -60.26 -45.17 16.22
N ARG A 31 -61.45 -44.82 16.70
CA ARG A 31 -61.66 -44.17 18.01
C ARG A 31 -61.36 -45.12 19.17
N ASP A 32 -61.12 -46.39 18.89
CA ASP A 32 -60.85 -47.46 19.85
C ASP A 32 -59.43 -48.05 19.72
N TYR A 33 -58.47 -47.32 19.15
CA TYR A 33 -57.05 -47.70 19.29
C TYR A 33 -56.56 -47.41 20.71
N VAL A 34 -56.65 -48.41 21.58
CA VAL A 34 -55.93 -48.45 22.85
C VAL A 34 -54.50 -48.91 22.53
N PRO A 35 -53.46 -48.07 22.69
CA PRO A 35 -52.09 -48.52 22.53
C PRO A 35 -51.87 -49.69 23.51
N PRO A 36 -51.19 -50.77 23.09
CA PRO A 36 -50.82 -51.82 24.03
C PRO A 36 -50.10 -51.20 25.22
N GLU A 37 -50.47 -51.59 26.45
CA GLU A 37 -49.80 -51.14 27.67
C GLU A 37 -48.33 -51.53 27.60
N LEU A 38 -47.49 -50.57 27.20
CA LEU A 38 -46.04 -50.73 27.14
C LEU A 38 -45.55 -50.91 28.57
N THR A 39 -44.72 -51.92 28.77
CA THR A 39 -44.03 -52.09 30.05
C THR A 39 -43.17 -50.85 30.36
N GLN A 40 -42.99 -50.49 31.64
CA GLN A 40 -42.20 -49.31 32.03
C GLN A 40 -40.80 -49.29 31.37
N ALA A 41 -40.18 -50.45 31.20
CA ALA A 41 -38.88 -50.60 30.55
C ALA A 41 -38.91 -50.26 29.04
N GLU A 42 -40.00 -50.51 28.32
CA GLU A 42 -40.15 -50.16 26.90
C GLU A 42 -40.42 -48.67 26.71
N VAL A 43 -41.14 -48.05 27.64
CA VAL A 43 -41.35 -46.60 27.68
C VAL A 43 -40.02 -45.88 27.93
N GLU A 44 -39.22 -46.35 28.90
CA GLU A 44 -37.89 -45.79 29.17
C GLU A 44 -36.95 -45.89 27.95
N LYS A 45 -36.95 -47.03 27.25
CA LYS A 45 -36.19 -47.20 26.01
C LYS A 45 -36.63 -46.20 24.93
N LYS A 46 -37.94 -46.05 24.71
CA LYS A 46 -38.48 -45.05 23.77
C LYS A 46 -38.14 -43.62 24.18
N VAL A 47 -38.17 -43.30 25.47
CA VAL A 47 -37.76 -41.98 25.98
C VAL A 47 -36.27 -41.73 25.75
N GLN A 48 -35.42 -42.73 25.97
CA GLN A 48 -33.98 -42.61 25.69
C GLN A 48 -33.70 -42.44 24.19
N GLU A 49 -34.37 -43.21 23.33
CA GLU A 49 -34.26 -43.08 21.88
C GLU A 49 -34.77 -41.71 21.40
N TRP A 50 -35.90 -41.24 21.93
CA TRP A 50 -36.43 -39.91 21.66
C TRP A 50 -35.49 -38.79 22.10
N ARG A 51 -34.88 -38.91 23.30
CA ARG A 51 -33.86 -37.97 23.79
C ARG A 51 -32.62 -37.96 22.90
N LYS A 52 -32.11 -39.13 22.50
CA LYS A 52 -30.98 -39.23 21.56
C LYS A 52 -31.32 -38.60 20.20
N LEU A 53 -32.52 -38.88 19.69
CA LEU A 53 -32.98 -38.37 18.41
C LEU A 53 -33.17 -36.85 18.46
N ASN A 54 -33.75 -36.31 19.52
CA ASN A 54 -33.89 -34.86 19.70
C ASN A 54 -32.56 -34.17 19.94
N ALA A 55 -31.67 -34.76 20.73
CA ALA A 55 -30.31 -34.22 20.93
C ALA A 55 -29.54 -34.15 19.60
N GLN A 56 -29.67 -35.17 18.73
CA GLN A 56 -29.06 -35.15 17.40
C GLN A 56 -29.77 -34.22 16.42
N ARG A 57 -31.10 -34.14 16.46
CA ARG A 57 -31.91 -33.33 15.54
C ARG A 57 -31.76 -31.84 15.80
N TYR A 58 -31.75 -31.45 17.07
CA TYR A 58 -31.62 -30.06 17.51
C TYR A 58 -30.20 -29.71 17.97
N ASP A 59 -29.20 -30.49 17.52
CA ASP A 59 -27.80 -30.14 17.71
C ASP A 59 -27.52 -28.78 17.07
N THR A 60 -26.65 -28.01 17.71
CA THR A 60 -26.28 -26.65 17.29
C THR A 60 -25.71 -26.63 15.87
N LYS A 61 -25.03 -27.72 15.47
CA LYS A 61 -24.49 -27.93 14.11
C LYS A 61 -25.56 -28.06 13.01
N ARG A 62 -26.79 -28.42 13.37
CA ARG A 62 -27.92 -28.59 12.44
C ARG A 62 -28.85 -27.38 12.39
N ARG A 63 -28.57 -26.34 13.18
CA ARG A 63 -29.33 -25.09 13.18
C ARG A 63 -29.24 -24.43 11.79
N MET A 64 -30.36 -23.94 11.28
CA MET A 64 -30.39 -23.17 10.03
C MET A 64 -29.51 -21.91 10.19
N GLY A 65 -28.56 -21.72 9.28
CA GLY A 65 -27.55 -20.67 9.38
C GLY A 65 -26.30 -21.04 10.18
N PHE A 66 -26.14 -22.30 10.58
CA PHE A 66 -24.87 -22.81 11.12
C PHE A 66 -23.77 -22.71 10.07
N ALA A 67 -22.73 -21.95 10.37
CA ALA A 67 -21.50 -21.93 9.58
C ALA A 67 -20.60 -23.04 10.09
N GLU A 68 -20.18 -23.92 9.18
CA GLU A 68 -19.17 -24.93 9.46
C GLU A 68 -17.85 -24.27 9.89
N GLN A 69 -17.04 -24.99 10.67
CA GLN A 69 -15.75 -24.48 11.14
C GLN A 69 -14.88 -24.02 9.96
N GLU A 70 -14.14 -22.94 10.18
CA GLU A 70 -13.17 -22.46 9.21
C GLU A 70 -12.13 -23.56 8.94
N LYS A 71 -11.72 -23.69 7.67
CA LYS A 71 -10.65 -24.61 7.29
C LYS A 71 -9.39 -24.24 8.04
N ALA A 72 -8.89 -25.19 8.84
CA ALA A 72 -7.60 -25.11 9.47
C ALA A 72 -6.48 -25.10 8.42
N ASP A 73 -5.36 -24.49 8.79
CA ASP A 73 -4.16 -24.51 7.97
C ASP A 73 -3.54 -25.91 7.97
N MET A 74 -3.11 -26.33 6.78
CA MET A 74 -2.41 -27.59 6.57
C MET A 74 -0.92 -27.42 6.90
N PRO A 75 -0.19 -28.51 7.21
CA PRO A 75 1.26 -28.42 7.37
C PRO A 75 1.95 -27.99 6.06
N PRO A 76 3.01 -27.17 6.10
CA PRO A 76 3.71 -26.67 4.91
C PRO A 76 4.34 -27.81 4.09
N GLU A 77 4.78 -28.87 4.75
CA GLU A 77 5.32 -30.07 4.10
C GLU A 77 4.34 -30.73 3.12
N HIS A 78 3.03 -30.62 3.38
CA HIS A 78 2.01 -31.16 2.50
C HIS A 78 2.06 -30.47 1.13
N LEU A 79 2.20 -29.14 1.11
CA LEU A 79 2.34 -28.36 -0.12
C LEU A 79 3.68 -28.67 -0.82
N ARG A 80 4.79 -28.66 -0.08
CA ARG A 80 6.14 -28.98 -0.61
C ARG A 80 6.15 -30.32 -1.32
N LYS A 81 5.62 -31.36 -0.68
CA LYS A 81 5.54 -32.70 -1.24
C LYS A 81 4.70 -32.75 -2.51
N ILE A 82 3.55 -32.07 -2.55
CA ILE A 82 2.71 -32.03 -3.76
C ILE A 82 3.48 -31.40 -4.92
N ILE A 83 4.16 -30.27 -4.71
CA ILE A 83 4.90 -29.57 -5.76
C ILE A 83 6.08 -30.42 -6.26
N LYS A 84 6.82 -31.06 -5.35
CA LYS A 84 7.94 -31.96 -5.69
C LYS A 84 7.47 -33.20 -6.45
N ASP A 85 6.37 -33.81 -6.02
CA ASP A 85 5.78 -35.00 -6.66
C ASP A 85 5.27 -34.72 -8.09
N HIS A 86 4.74 -33.52 -8.36
CA HIS A 86 4.24 -33.13 -9.69
C HIS A 86 5.37 -32.73 -10.66
N GLY A 87 6.47 -32.18 -10.14
CA GLY A 87 7.67 -31.84 -10.89
C GLY A 87 7.38 -30.98 -12.13
N ASP A 88 7.83 -31.43 -13.30
CA ASP A 88 7.65 -30.80 -14.62
C ASP A 88 6.39 -31.27 -15.38
N MET A 89 5.53 -32.07 -14.72
CA MET A 89 4.36 -32.69 -15.33
C MET A 89 4.68 -33.64 -16.51
N SER A 90 5.90 -34.15 -16.65
CA SER A 90 6.26 -35.16 -17.66
C SER A 90 5.64 -36.54 -17.35
N ALA A 91 5.54 -36.88 -16.06
CA ALA A 91 5.08 -38.18 -15.60
C ALA A 91 3.63 -38.52 -16.03
N ARG A 92 3.42 -39.78 -16.45
CA ARG A 92 2.11 -40.27 -16.90
C ARG A 92 1.05 -40.29 -15.79
N LYS A 93 1.49 -40.42 -14.53
CA LYS A 93 0.64 -40.46 -13.33
C LYS A 93 -0.28 -39.23 -13.24
N TYR A 94 0.25 -38.03 -13.50
CA TYR A 94 -0.46 -36.75 -13.36
C TYR A 94 -1.11 -36.25 -14.66
N ARG A 95 -1.44 -37.18 -15.59
CA ARG A 95 -2.06 -36.82 -16.87
C ARG A 95 -3.39 -36.08 -16.70
N HIS A 96 -4.18 -36.47 -15.69
CA HIS A 96 -5.48 -35.88 -15.41
C HIS A 96 -5.36 -34.42 -14.93
N ASP A 97 -4.27 -34.11 -14.21
CA ASP A 97 -4.03 -32.80 -13.61
C ASP A 97 -3.50 -31.78 -14.62
N LYS A 98 -2.91 -32.21 -15.75
CA LYS A 98 -2.46 -31.31 -16.84
C LYS A 98 -3.54 -30.33 -17.31
N ARG A 99 -4.82 -30.76 -17.29
CA ARG A 99 -5.94 -29.90 -17.66
C ARG A 99 -6.17 -28.79 -16.64
N VAL A 100 -5.96 -29.09 -15.36
CA VAL A 100 -6.13 -28.15 -14.25
C VAL A 100 -5.03 -27.09 -14.29
N TYR A 101 -3.76 -27.49 -14.47
CA TYR A 101 -2.63 -26.57 -14.63
C TYR A 101 -2.87 -25.58 -15.78
N LEU A 102 -3.28 -26.06 -16.96
CA LEU A 102 -3.62 -25.17 -18.08
C LEU A 102 -4.81 -24.23 -17.79
N GLY A 103 -5.76 -24.66 -16.96
CA GLY A 103 -6.88 -23.83 -16.51
C GLY A 103 -6.43 -22.76 -15.50
N ALA A 104 -5.43 -23.06 -14.68
CA ALA A 104 -4.87 -22.16 -13.68
C ALA A 104 -4.07 -21.00 -14.30
N LEU A 105 -3.56 -21.16 -15.54
CA LEU A 105 -2.82 -20.11 -16.26
C LEU A 105 -3.55 -18.76 -16.32
N LYS A 106 -4.89 -18.78 -16.35
CA LYS A 106 -5.72 -17.56 -16.31
C LYS A 106 -5.48 -16.71 -15.06
N TYR A 107 -5.14 -17.34 -13.94
CA TYR A 107 -5.00 -16.68 -12.64
C TYR A 107 -3.55 -16.37 -12.25
N VAL A 108 -2.57 -16.77 -13.08
CA VAL A 108 -1.15 -16.48 -12.85
C VAL A 108 -0.88 -14.98 -12.65
N PRO A 109 -1.44 -14.04 -13.45
CA PRO A 109 -1.23 -12.62 -13.20
C PRO A 109 -1.68 -12.15 -11.81
N HIS A 110 -2.71 -12.79 -11.25
CA HIS A 110 -3.19 -12.48 -9.90
C HIS A 110 -2.29 -13.10 -8.81
N ALA A 111 -1.74 -14.29 -9.04
CA ALA A 111 -0.73 -14.89 -8.15
C ALA A 111 0.54 -14.03 -8.10
N VAL A 112 1.05 -13.60 -9.26
CA VAL A 112 2.21 -12.72 -9.37
C VAL A 112 1.97 -11.39 -8.66
N LEU A 113 0.81 -10.76 -8.86
CA LEU A 113 0.46 -9.51 -8.16
C LEU A 113 0.53 -9.68 -6.63
N LYS A 114 -0.08 -10.75 -6.10
CA LYS A 114 -0.12 -10.98 -4.65
C LYS A 114 1.24 -11.36 -4.06
N LEU A 115 2.07 -12.04 -4.84
CA LEU A 115 3.45 -12.36 -4.46
C LEU A 115 4.29 -11.07 -4.33
N LEU A 116 4.27 -10.23 -5.37
CA LEU A 116 5.06 -8.99 -5.41
C LEU A 116 4.57 -7.93 -4.43
N GLU A 117 3.26 -7.87 -4.18
CA GLU A 117 2.68 -6.98 -3.15
C GLU A 117 3.23 -7.31 -1.74
N ASN A 118 3.54 -8.56 -1.45
CA ASN A 118 4.02 -9.00 -0.12
C ASN A 118 5.53 -9.23 -0.07
N MET A 119 6.31 -8.58 -0.94
CA MET A 119 7.77 -8.64 -0.94
C MET A 119 8.35 -8.27 0.45
N PRO A 120 9.27 -9.10 1.02
CA PRO A 120 9.96 -8.78 2.26
C PRO A 120 10.67 -7.43 2.16
N MET A 121 10.61 -6.66 3.24
CA MET A 121 11.28 -5.36 3.29
C MET A 121 12.76 -5.54 3.66
N PRO A 122 13.65 -4.59 3.33
CA PRO A 122 15.11 -4.76 3.51
C PRO A 122 15.58 -5.00 4.95
N TRP A 123 14.76 -4.63 5.95
CA TRP A 123 15.02 -4.87 7.37
C TRP A 123 14.51 -6.22 7.88
N GLU A 124 13.84 -7.00 7.04
CA GLU A 124 13.35 -8.34 7.33
C GLU A 124 14.27 -9.39 6.69
N GLN A 125 14.64 -10.42 7.45
CA GLN A 125 15.42 -11.56 6.94
C GLN A 125 14.52 -12.60 6.24
N VAL A 126 13.42 -12.95 6.90
CA VAL A 126 12.46 -13.96 6.46
C VAL A 126 11.06 -13.42 6.69
N ARG A 127 10.18 -13.66 5.72
CA ARG A 127 8.76 -13.34 5.84
C ARG A 127 7.94 -14.58 5.57
N GLU A 128 7.27 -15.08 6.61
CA GLU A 128 6.23 -16.09 6.44
C GLU A 128 4.94 -15.43 5.97
N VAL A 129 4.33 -16.03 4.94
CA VAL A 129 3.10 -15.52 4.34
C VAL A 129 2.04 -16.63 4.27
N PRO A 130 0.77 -16.32 4.56
CA PRO A 130 -0.31 -17.27 4.40
C PRO A 130 -0.57 -17.46 2.90
N VAL A 131 -0.52 -18.71 2.44
CA VAL A 131 -0.77 -19.08 1.06
C VAL A 131 -2.03 -19.92 0.90
N LEU A 132 -2.77 -19.63 -0.15
CA LEU A 132 -3.92 -20.39 -0.61
C LEU A 132 -3.51 -21.16 -1.87
N TYR A 133 -3.41 -22.49 -1.76
CA TYR A 133 -2.91 -23.33 -2.83
C TYR A 133 -3.95 -24.34 -3.32
N HIS A 134 -3.88 -24.71 -4.59
CA HIS A 134 -4.73 -25.76 -5.15
C HIS A 134 -4.26 -27.14 -4.68
N VAL A 135 -5.18 -28.06 -4.37
CA VAL A 135 -4.87 -29.41 -3.84
C VAL A 135 -3.94 -30.25 -4.74
N THR A 136 -3.85 -29.94 -6.03
CA THR A 136 -2.92 -30.59 -6.97
C THR A 136 -1.61 -29.82 -7.18
N GLY A 137 -1.36 -28.74 -6.44
CA GLY A 137 -0.19 -27.87 -6.65
C GLY A 137 -0.23 -27.06 -7.95
N ALA A 138 -1.41 -26.91 -8.56
CA ALA A 138 -1.57 -26.23 -9.84
C ALA A 138 -1.25 -24.73 -9.77
N ILE A 139 -1.61 -24.07 -8.67
CA ILE A 139 -1.31 -22.66 -8.44
C ILE A 139 -1.27 -22.37 -6.93
N THR A 140 -0.37 -21.48 -6.53
CA THR A 140 -0.24 -20.95 -5.18
C THR A 140 -0.52 -19.44 -5.20
N PHE A 141 -1.39 -18.96 -4.30
CA PHE A 141 -1.67 -17.53 -4.11
C PHE A 141 -1.21 -17.09 -2.73
N VAL A 142 -0.52 -15.96 -2.62
CA VAL A 142 -0.31 -15.29 -1.32
C VAL A 142 -1.62 -14.61 -0.90
N ASN A 143 -2.19 -15.04 0.22
CA ASN A 143 -3.49 -14.61 0.73
C ASN A 143 -3.36 -13.55 1.84
N GLU A 144 -2.51 -12.55 1.60
CA GLU A 144 -2.25 -11.46 2.53
C GLU A 144 -2.27 -10.11 1.84
N ILE A 145 -2.72 -9.07 2.56
CA ILE A 145 -2.59 -7.67 2.17
C ILE A 145 -1.62 -7.03 3.15
N PRO A 146 -0.52 -6.39 2.69
CA PRO A 146 0.53 -5.82 3.54
C PRO A 146 0.03 -4.52 4.16
N TRP A 147 -0.63 -4.63 5.31
CA TRP A 147 -1.04 -3.48 6.11
C TRP A 147 0.14 -2.97 6.91
N VAL A 148 0.45 -1.69 6.76
CA VAL A 148 1.52 -1.00 7.49
C VAL A 148 0.95 0.20 8.24
N ILE A 149 1.56 0.50 9.38
CA ILE A 149 1.32 1.75 10.10
C ILE A 149 2.18 2.82 9.44
N GLU A 150 1.55 3.86 8.89
CA GLU A 150 2.20 4.87 8.06
C GLU A 150 3.41 5.56 8.72
N PRO A 151 3.35 6.09 9.97
CA PRO A 151 4.51 6.72 10.60
C PRO A 151 5.66 5.74 10.85
N ILE A 152 5.35 4.49 11.21
CA ILE A 152 6.37 3.44 11.43
C ILE A 152 7.05 3.09 10.12
N TYR A 153 6.27 2.89 9.06
CA TYR A 153 6.79 2.54 7.74
C TYR A 153 7.68 3.66 7.16
N MET A 154 7.30 4.92 7.36
CA MET A 154 8.14 6.06 6.97
C MET A 154 9.45 6.13 7.79
N ALA A 155 9.39 5.86 9.09
CA ALA A 155 10.58 5.80 9.94
C ALA A 155 11.52 4.65 9.54
N GLN A 156 10.99 3.44 9.30
CA GLN A 156 11.75 2.29 8.81
C GLN A 156 12.51 2.66 7.53
N TRP A 157 11.84 3.22 6.53
CA TRP A 157 12.51 3.69 5.30
C TRP A 157 13.47 4.86 5.52
N GLY A 158 13.22 5.72 6.52
CA GLY A 158 14.13 6.77 6.95
C GLY A 158 15.45 6.20 7.48
N THR A 159 15.39 5.17 8.33
CA THR A 159 16.58 4.47 8.81
C THR A 159 17.30 3.75 7.67
N MET A 160 16.56 3.15 6.72
CA MET A 160 17.15 2.52 5.53
C MET A 160 17.93 3.53 4.68
N TRP A 161 17.38 4.73 4.51
CA TRP A 161 18.04 5.81 3.78
C TRP A 161 19.39 6.16 4.41
N ILE A 162 19.46 6.27 5.73
CA ILE A 162 20.69 6.57 6.47
C ILE A 162 21.70 5.43 6.28
N MET A 163 21.28 4.18 6.51
CA MET A 163 22.17 3.02 6.44
C MET A 163 22.72 2.78 5.04
N MET A 164 21.87 2.85 4.01
CA MET A 164 22.32 2.68 2.62
C MET A 164 23.30 3.77 2.18
N ARG A 165 23.10 5.02 2.63
CA ARG A 165 24.04 6.12 2.34
C ARG A 165 25.37 5.94 3.05
N ARG A 166 25.33 5.51 4.32
CA ARG A 166 26.53 5.22 5.12
C ARG A 166 27.34 4.09 4.49
N GLU A 167 26.71 2.97 4.15
CA GLU A 167 27.37 1.85 3.50
C GLU A 167 27.97 2.24 2.14
N LYS A 168 27.23 2.98 1.31
CA LYS A 168 27.73 3.44 0.00
C LYS A 168 28.94 4.37 0.12
N ARG A 169 29.03 5.16 1.21
CA ARG A 169 30.17 6.03 1.51
C ARG A 169 31.37 5.23 2.01
N ASP A 170 31.14 4.28 2.91
CA ASP A 170 32.19 3.57 3.66
C ASP A 170 32.80 2.41 2.85
N ARG A 171 32.01 1.76 1.98
CA ARG A 171 32.47 0.63 1.18
C ARG A 171 33.30 1.07 -0.04
N ARG A 172 34.57 0.64 -0.10
CA ARG A 172 35.50 0.97 -1.20
C ARG A 172 35.08 0.42 -2.58
N HIS A 173 34.56 -0.80 -2.63
CA HIS A 173 34.11 -1.43 -3.86
C HIS A 173 32.73 -2.07 -3.67
N PHE A 174 31.72 -1.42 -4.21
CA PHE A 174 30.36 -1.95 -4.24
C PHE A 174 30.17 -2.78 -5.52
N ARG A 175 30.32 -4.11 -5.40
CA ARG A 175 30.04 -5.04 -6.50
C ARG A 175 28.53 -5.22 -6.62
N ARG A 176 27.99 -4.95 -7.80
CA ARG A 176 26.58 -5.17 -8.10
C ARG A 176 26.34 -6.63 -8.46
N MET A 177 25.15 -7.14 -8.15
CA MET A 177 24.72 -8.45 -8.63
C MET A 177 24.63 -8.47 -10.15
N ARG A 178 24.93 -9.65 -10.72
CA ARG A 178 24.77 -9.89 -12.14
C ARG A 178 23.32 -10.25 -12.40
N MET A 179 22.71 -9.57 -13.36
CA MET A 179 21.41 -9.94 -13.90
C MET A 179 21.61 -10.55 -15.30
N PRO A 180 21.02 -11.71 -15.61
CA PRO A 180 20.32 -12.63 -14.72
C PRO A 180 21.24 -13.30 -13.66
N PRO A 181 20.70 -13.69 -12.49
CA PRO A 181 21.49 -14.37 -11.45
C PRO A 181 21.82 -15.83 -11.80
N PHE A 182 20.93 -16.55 -12.48
CA PHE A 182 21.10 -17.96 -12.89
C PHE A 182 21.18 -18.10 -14.40
N ASP A 183 21.78 -19.21 -14.86
CA ASP A 183 21.87 -19.53 -16.29
C ASP A 183 20.52 -19.97 -16.86
N ASP A 184 20.31 -19.78 -18.16
CA ASP A 184 19.03 -20.04 -18.85
C ASP A 184 18.58 -21.52 -18.72
N GLU A 185 19.54 -22.44 -18.69
CA GLU A 185 19.33 -23.89 -18.67
C GLU A 185 19.31 -24.47 -17.23
N GLU A 186 19.59 -23.66 -16.22
CA GLU A 186 19.61 -24.10 -14.82
C GLU A 186 18.17 -24.19 -14.27
N PRO A 187 17.74 -25.36 -13.76
CA PRO A 187 16.40 -25.51 -13.21
C PRO A 187 16.26 -24.73 -11.89
N PRO A 188 15.06 -24.18 -11.58
CA PRO A 188 14.81 -23.47 -10.32
C PRO A 188 15.15 -24.32 -9.10
N LEU A 189 15.90 -23.75 -8.16
CA LEU A 189 16.37 -24.43 -6.95
C LEU A 189 15.18 -24.96 -6.12
N ASP A 190 15.36 -26.13 -5.49
CA ASP A 190 14.37 -26.65 -4.55
C ASP A 190 14.59 -26.06 -3.16
N TYR A 191 13.56 -25.41 -2.61
CA TYR A 191 13.66 -24.73 -1.31
C TYR A 191 14.01 -25.69 -0.18
N GLY A 192 13.38 -26.88 -0.16
CA GLY A 192 13.55 -27.86 0.91
C GLY A 192 14.96 -28.46 0.99
N ASP A 193 15.64 -28.60 -0.15
CA ASP A 193 16.96 -29.24 -0.20
C ASP A 193 18.10 -28.21 -0.10
N ASN A 194 17.90 -26.98 -0.57
CA ASN A 194 18.98 -26.00 -0.70
C ASN A 194 18.89 -24.79 0.25
N LEU A 195 17.69 -24.40 0.69
CA LEU A 195 17.47 -23.12 1.38
C LEU A 195 16.93 -23.29 2.80
N LEU A 196 16.19 -24.36 3.09
CA LEU A 196 15.52 -24.54 4.37
C LEU A 196 16.49 -24.54 5.56
N ASP A 197 17.64 -25.22 5.41
CA ASP A 197 18.64 -25.38 6.47
C ASP A 197 19.72 -24.27 6.49
N VAL A 198 19.65 -23.31 5.57
CA VAL A 198 20.62 -22.21 5.46
C VAL A 198 20.11 -20.99 6.22
N GLU A 199 20.87 -20.57 7.24
CA GLU A 199 20.59 -19.35 7.98
C GLU A 199 20.67 -18.12 7.05
N PRO A 200 19.66 -17.24 7.08
CA PRO A 200 19.65 -16.04 6.26
C PRO A 200 20.74 -15.06 6.72
N LEU A 201 21.24 -14.26 5.79
CA LEU A 201 22.15 -13.16 6.11
C LEU A 201 21.44 -12.08 6.94
N GLU A 202 22.24 -11.30 7.65
CA GLU A 202 21.76 -10.19 8.46
C GLU A 202 21.03 -9.14 7.60
N ALA A 203 19.88 -8.68 8.08
CA ALA A 203 19.08 -7.67 7.41
C ALA A 203 19.68 -6.28 7.64
N VAL A 204 19.25 -5.30 6.85
CA VAL A 204 19.67 -3.91 7.08
C VAL A 204 18.89 -3.38 8.27
N GLN A 205 19.55 -3.25 9.42
CA GLN A 205 18.99 -2.66 10.62
C GLN A 205 19.93 -1.56 11.14
N MET A 206 19.35 -0.46 11.61
CA MET A 206 20.13 0.58 12.26
C MET A 206 20.32 0.21 13.73
N GLU A 207 21.55 0.36 14.22
CA GLU A 207 21.81 0.36 15.66
C GLU A 207 21.07 1.56 16.26
N LEU A 208 20.02 1.27 17.02
CA LEU A 208 19.20 2.25 17.72
C LEU A 208 19.82 2.52 19.09
N ASP A 209 19.70 3.77 19.56
CA ASP A 209 20.22 4.16 20.85
C ASP A 209 19.33 3.65 22.00
N GLU A 210 19.92 3.06 23.05
CA GLU A 210 19.14 2.43 24.11
C GLU A 210 18.33 3.44 24.94
N ASP A 211 18.77 4.70 25.03
CA ASP A 211 18.14 5.74 25.83
C ASP A 211 17.21 6.60 24.97
N ASP A 212 17.71 7.14 23.86
CA ASP A 212 16.95 8.04 22.97
C ASP A 212 15.89 7.28 22.15
N ASP A 213 16.18 6.04 21.75
CA ASP A 213 15.31 5.21 20.92
C ASP A 213 14.48 4.18 21.69
N ALA A 214 14.55 4.18 23.02
CA ALA A 214 13.90 3.23 23.91
C ALA A 214 12.41 2.97 23.58
N ALA A 215 11.68 4.01 23.17
CA ALA A 215 10.25 3.90 22.88
C ALA A 215 9.90 3.02 21.66
N VAL A 216 10.86 2.82 20.74
CA VAL A 216 10.64 2.10 19.47
C VAL A 216 11.60 0.94 19.25
N ALA A 217 12.72 0.88 19.97
CA ALA A 217 13.83 -0.05 19.73
C ALA A 217 13.39 -1.52 19.62
N ASP A 218 12.52 -1.97 20.52
CA ASP A 218 12.12 -3.38 20.62
C ASP A 218 11.31 -3.90 19.42
N TRP A 219 10.55 -3.02 18.76
CA TRP A 219 9.52 -3.43 17.79
C TRP A 219 9.66 -2.79 16.41
N LEU A 220 10.59 -1.84 16.23
CA LEU A 220 10.68 -1.04 15.00
C LEU A 220 10.88 -1.90 13.75
N TYR A 221 11.66 -2.98 13.83
CA TYR A 221 12.04 -3.82 12.69
C TYR A 221 11.23 -5.11 12.54
N ASP A 222 10.17 -5.28 13.33
CA ASP A 222 9.22 -6.38 13.16
C ASP A 222 8.44 -6.24 11.83
N ASN A 223 7.98 -7.38 11.28
CA ASN A 223 7.13 -7.39 10.07
C ASN A 223 5.79 -6.67 10.33
N LYS A 224 5.13 -7.01 11.44
CA LYS A 224 3.92 -6.31 11.91
C LYS A 224 4.16 -5.80 13.33
N PRO A 225 4.79 -4.62 13.45
CA PRO A 225 5.09 -4.03 14.75
C PRO A 225 3.84 -3.93 15.62
N LEU A 226 3.94 -4.30 16.90
CA LEU A 226 2.84 -4.15 17.86
C LEU A 226 1.57 -4.98 17.53
N ALA A 227 1.66 -6.02 16.70
CA ALA A 227 0.50 -6.88 16.39
C ALA A 227 0.15 -7.85 17.54
N ASP A 228 1.17 -8.45 18.15
CA ASP A 228 1.04 -9.49 19.17
C ASP A 228 1.45 -8.99 20.56
N GLU A 229 0.95 -7.82 20.96
CA GLU A 229 1.25 -7.25 22.28
C GLU A 229 0.74 -8.14 23.42
N GLY A 230 1.65 -8.43 24.36
CA GLY A 230 1.34 -9.13 25.60
C GLY A 230 0.55 -8.25 26.57
N GLU A 231 0.02 -8.86 27.64
CA GLU A 231 -0.71 -8.11 28.67
C GLU A 231 0.20 -7.16 29.47
N SER A 232 1.51 -7.48 29.55
CA SER A 232 2.55 -6.60 30.12
C SER A 232 2.70 -5.31 29.32
N ASP A 233 2.82 -5.42 28.01
CA ASP A 233 3.16 -4.31 27.11
C ASP A 233 1.97 -3.34 26.99
N ILE A 234 0.76 -3.90 27.03
CA ILE A 234 -0.49 -3.12 27.08
C ILE A 234 -0.59 -2.30 28.37
N LYS A 235 -0.09 -2.81 29.51
CA LYS A 235 -0.08 -2.06 30.79
C LYS A 235 1.03 -1.01 30.83
N ALA A 236 2.14 -1.25 30.14
CA ALA A 236 3.26 -0.32 30.05
C ALA A 236 2.95 0.90 29.15
N SER A 237 2.14 0.72 28.08
CA SER A 237 1.74 1.85 27.23
C SER A 237 0.71 2.76 27.93
N ALA A 238 0.96 4.07 27.88
CA ALA A 238 0.06 5.09 28.43
C ALA A 238 -1.32 5.10 27.74
N VAL A 239 -1.40 4.56 26.52
CA VAL A 239 -2.60 4.49 25.70
C VAL A 239 -3.33 3.13 25.80
N GLY A 240 -2.72 2.14 26.44
CA GLY A 240 -3.19 0.76 26.46
C GLY A 240 -2.79 0.01 25.19
N ARG A 241 -3.73 -0.75 24.61
CA ARG A 241 -3.45 -1.53 23.40
C ARG A 241 -3.24 -0.59 22.19
N ARG A 242 -2.07 -0.69 21.54
CA ARG A 242 -1.67 0.22 20.45
C ARG A 242 -2.26 -0.18 19.11
N THR A 243 -2.58 -1.46 18.90
CA THR A 243 -3.25 -1.96 17.68
C THR A 243 -4.56 -2.70 17.99
N ASN A 244 -5.41 -2.93 16.98
CA ASN A 244 -6.68 -3.63 17.20
C ASN A 244 -6.57 -5.17 17.15
N GLY A 245 -5.37 -5.74 17.30
CA GLY A 245 -5.08 -7.18 17.22
C GLY A 245 -4.65 -7.65 15.82
N PRO A 246 -4.72 -8.96 15.53
CA PRO A 246 -4.08 -9.57 14.34
C PRO A 246 -4.68 -9.14 13.00
N THR A 247 -5.85 -8.49 13.01
CA THR A 247 -6.43 -7.89 11.79
C THR A 247 -5.67 -6.63 11.35
N TYR A 248 -4.93 -5.98 12.26
CA TYR A 248 -3.98 -4.89 11.98
C TYR A 248 -4.52 -3.76 11.10
N ARG A 249 -5.66 -3.16 11.51
CA ARG A 249 -6.39 -2.13 10.75
C ARG A 249 -6.38 -0.75 11.37
N ARG A 250 -6.19 -0.66 12.68
CA ARG A 250 -6.21 0.60 13.43
C ARG A 250 -5.03 0.62 14.38
N TRP A 251 -4.46 1.80 14.52
CA TRP A 251 -3.32 2.04 15.39
C TRP A 251 -3.55 3.30 16.23
N ARG A 252 -2.95 3.32 17.41
CA ARG A 252 -2.91 4.45 18.33
C ARG A 252 -1.56 4.42 19.04
N LEU A 253 -0.78 5.48 18.89
CA LEU A 253 0.59 5.56 19.41
C LEU A 253 0.70 6.63 20.50
N ASP A 254 1.67 6.40 21.39
CA ASP A 254 2.06 7.34 22.44
C ASP A 254 2.87 8.51 21.86
N LEU A 255 2.92 9.64 22.57
CA LEU A 255 3.65 10.81 22.13
C LEU A 255 5.17 10.56 22.00
N PRO A 256 5.85 9.90 22.96
CA PRO A 256 7.28 9.60 22.81
C PRO A 256 7.59 8.73 21.60
N ALA A 257 6.78 7.69 21.37
CA ALA A 257 6.90 6.84 20.19
C ALA A 257 6.71 7.65 18.90
N MET A 258 5.70 8.52 18.82
CA MET A 258 5.47 9.35 17.64
C MET A 258 6.61 10.36 17.40
N ALA A 259 7.10 10.99 18.46
CA ALA A 259 8.21 11.94 18.40
C ALA A 259 9.48 11.27 17.88
N ASN A 260 9.77 10.07 18.37
CA ASN A 260 10.93 9.33 17.94
C ASN A 260 10.81 8.84 16.48
N LEU A 261 9.65 8.31 16.08
CA LEU A 261 9.40 7.95 14.67
C LEU A 261 9.54 9.16 13.74
N HIS A 262 9.06 10.34 14.15
CA HIS A 262 9.22 11.59 13.38
C HIS A 262 10.69 11.97 13.22
N ARG A 263 11.50 11.83 14.27
CA ARG A 263 12.95 12.06 14.25
C ARG A 263 13.65 11.09 13.29
N LEU A 264 13.38 9.79 13.40
CA LEU A 264 13.97 8.75 12.54
C LEU A 264 13.58 8.92 11.06
N ALA A 265 12.35 9.39 10.80
CA ALA A 265 11.86 9.68 9.44
C ALA A 265 12.40 11.00 8.86
N GLY A 266 13.10 11.83 9.64
CA GLY A 266 13.44 13.20 9.29
C GLY A 266 14.17 13.38 7.94
N GLN A 267 14.98 12.40 7.51
CA GLN A 267 15.67 12.45 6.21
C GLN A 267 14.73 12.35 4.99
N LEU A 268 13.52 11.85 5.17
CA LEU A 268 12.52 11.70 4.11
C LEU A 268 11.48 12.83 4.13
N LEU A 269 11.34 13.51 5.25
CA LEU A 269 10.33 14.54 5.46
C LEU A 269 10.79 15.89 4.89
N SER A 270 9.80 16.71 4.54
CA SER A 270 10.03 18.11 4.19
C SER A 270 10.19 18.95 5.46
N ASP A 271 11.08 19.94 5.42
CA ASP A 271 11.21 20.96 6.46
C ASP A 271 10.16 22.09 6.31
N LEU A 272 9.34 22.06 5.26
CA LEU A 272 8.35 23.09 4.99
C LEU A 272 7.11 22.95 5.86
N VAL A 273 6.96 23.88 6.81
CA VAL A 273 5.77 23.96 7.68
C VAL A 273 4.69 24.86 7.08
N ASP A 274 5.06 25.96 6.42
CA ASP A 274 4.10 26.94 5.90
C ASP A 274 3.56 26.55 4.51
N PRO A 275 2.24 26.35 4.34
CA PRO A 275 1.62 26.11 3.03
C PRO A 275 1.86 27.22 2.01
N ASN A 276 2.18 28.44 2.44
CA ASN A 276 2.48 29.57 1.55
C ASN A 276 3.66 29.30 0.59
N TYR A 277 4.56 28.36 0.92
CA TYR A 277 5.63 27.94 0.01
C TYR A 277 5.07 27.49 -1.35
N PHE A 278 3.90 26.85 -1.36
CA PHE A 278 3.26 26.32 -2.56
C PHE A 278 2.45 27.37 -3.34
N TYR A 279 2.64 28.66 -3.09
CA TYR A 279 2.01 29.71 -3.88
C TYR A 279 2.38 29.57 -5.37
N LEU A 280 1.36 29.49 -6.23
CA LEU A 280 1.48 29.15 -7.67
C LEU A 280 2.07 27.77 -7.98
N PHE A 281 2.37 26.97 -6.97
CA PHE A 281 2.92 25.61 -7.09
C PHE A 281 2.01 24.56 -6.46
N ASP A 282 0.72 24.88 -6.33
CA ASP A 282 -0.33 23.98 -5.86
C ASP A 282 -1.09 23.33 -7.02
N LEU A 283 -1.94 22.35 -6.68
CA LEU A 283 -2.75 21.63 -7.67
C LEU A 283 -3.65 22.58 -8.47
N ASN A 284 -4.26 23.59 -7.85
CA ASN A 284 -5.19 24.47 -8.56
C ASN A 284 -4.45 25.37 -9.55
N SER A 285 -3.26 25.88 -9.19
CA SER A 285 -2.43 26.67 -10.10
C SER A 285 -1.97 25.84 -11.30
N PHE A 286 -1.59 24.57 -11.11
CA PHE A 286 -1.24 23.70 -12.24
C PHE A 286 -2.44 23.39 -13.16
N VAL A 287 -3.63 23.19 -12.59
CA VAL A 287 -4.85 23.00 -13.39
C VAL A 287 -5.17 24.26 -14.20
N THR A 288 -5.03 25.45 -13.60
CA THR A 288 -5.24 26.73 -14.28
C THR A 288 -4.21 26.97 -15.37
N ALA A 289 -2.93 26.72 -15.10
CA ALA A 289 -1.87 26.79 -16.11
C ALA A 289 -2.15 25.85 -17.29
N LYS A 290 -2.59 24.61 -17.02
CA LYS A 290 -3.00 23.65 -18.06
C LYS A 290 -4.19 24.16 -18.89
N SER A 291 -5.20 24.73 -18.25
CA SER A 291 -6.39 25.25 -18.93
C SER A 291 -6.09 26.45 -19.83
N LEU A 292 -5.15 27.31 -19.40
CA LEU A 292 -4.70 28.49 -20.14
C LEU A 292 -3.59 28.21 -21.15
N ASN A 293 -3.13 26.96 -21.28
CA ASN A 293 -1.97 26.58 -22.09
C ASN A 293 -0.69 27.39 -21.74
N MET A 294 -0.48 27.61 -20.44
CA MET A 294 0.69 28.29 -19.88
C MET A 294 1.54 27.32 -19.07
N ALA A 295 2.80 27.67 -18.86
CA ALA A 295 3.72 26.90 -18.05
C ALA A 295 4.33 27.78 -16.96
N ILE A 296 4.17 27.35 -15.72
CA ILE A 296 4.81 27.98 -14.56
C ILE A 296 6.30 27.57 -14.58
N PRO A 297 7.24 28.46 -14.25
CA PRO A 297 8.64 28.07 -14.07
C PRO A 297 8.77 26.89 -13.10
N GLY A 298 9.54 25.86 -13.48
CA GLY A 298 9.66 24.62 -12.69
C GLY A 298 8.44 23.66 -12.76
N GLY A 299 7.28 24.14 -13.19
CA GLY A 299 6.04 23.37 -13.29
C GLY A 299 5.91 22.48 -14.54
N PRO A 300 4.86 21.65 -14.60
CA PRO A 300 4.60 20.74 -15.71
C PRO A 300 4.09 21.45 -16.97
N ARG A 301 4.38 20.86 -18.14
CA ARG A 301 3.85 21.31 -19.45
C ARG A 301 2.83 20.34 -20.03
N PHE A 302 1.74 20.89 -20.55
CA PHE A 302 0.62 20.13 -21.11
C PHE A 302 0.38 20.48 -22.58
N GLU A 303 -0.42 19.63 -23.22
CA GLU A 303 -0.97 19.93 -24.53
C GLU A 303 -2.10 20.97 -24.39
N PRO A 304 -2.23 21.93 -25.34
CA PRO A 304 -3.29 22.93 -25.31
C PRO A 304 -4.67 22.27 -25.24
N MET A 305 -5.49 22.66 -24.26
CA MET A 305 -6.85 22.14 -24.11
C MET A 305 -7.80 22.69 -25.20
N TYR A 306 -7.57 23.93 -25.60
CA TYR A 306 -8.36 24.70 -26.54
C TYR A 306 -7.44 25.17 -27.67
N ARG A 307 -7.86 24.97 -28.93
CA ARG A 307 -7.12 25.36 -30.15
C ARG A 307 -7.98 26.22 -31.09
N ASP A 308 -9.09 26.72 -30.57
CA ASP A 308 -10.12 27.47 -31.30
C ASP A 308 -9.74 28.95 -31.47
N ILE A 309 -8.74 29.45 -30.76
CA ILE A 309 -8.29 30.84 -30.83
C ILE A 309 -7.01 30.91 -31.68
N ASN A 310 -7.05 31.76 -32.70
CA ASN A 310 -5.86 32.13 -33.45
C ASN A 310 -5.18 33.31 -32.74
N PRO A 311 -3.92 33.21 -32.29
CA PRO A 311 -3.24 34.29 -31.56
C PRO A 311 -3.25 35.64 -32.30
N ALA A 312 -3.24 35.62 -33.64
CA ALA A 312 -3.28 36.83 -34.46
C ALA A 312 -4.57 37.65 -34.29
N ASP A 313 -5.69 37.00 -33.97
CA ASP A 313 -6.99 37.66 -33.79
C ASP A 313 -7.11 38.30 -32.39
N GLU A 314 -6.31 37.85 -31.42
CA GLU A 314 -6.19 38.52 -30.11
C GLU A 314 -5.32 39.77 -30.18
N ASP A 315 -4.24 39.76 -30.97
CA ASP A 315 -3.29 40.89 -31.04
C ASP A 315 -3.86 42.08 -31.83
N TRP A 316 -4.69 41.85 -32.85
CA TRP A 316 -5.27 42.89 -33.71
C TRP A 316 -6.74 43.17 -33.40
N ASN A 317 -7.02 43.71 -32.22
CA ASN A 317 -8.36 44.16 -31.84
C ASN A 317 -8.37 45.63 -31.37
N GLU A 318 -9.54 46.26 -31.37
CA GLU A 318 -9.69 47.69 -31.03
C GLU A 318 -9.28 48.03 -29.59
N PHE A 319 -9.30 47.03 -28.70
CA PHE A 319 -8.94 47.13 -27.29
C PHE A 319 -7.42 46.98 -27.04
N ASN A 320 -6.72 46.26 -27.90
CA ASN A 320 -5.29 45.94 -27.80
C ASN A 320 -4.40 46.89 -28.64
N ASP A 321 -4.92 48.03 -29.06
CA ASP A 321 -4.16 49.07 -29.74
C ASP A 321 -3.01 49.57 -28.86
N ILE A 322 -1.78 49.48 -29.37
CA ILE A 322 -0.55 49.83 -28.65
C ILE A 322 -0.51 51.30 -28.21
N ASN A 323 -1.23 52.19 -28.91
CA ASN A 323 -1.30 53.61 -28.55
C ASN A 323 -2.23 53.88 -27.37
N LYS A 324 -3.12 52.93 -27.03
CA LYS A 324 -4.09 53.04 -25.94
C LYS A 324 -3.64 52.31 -24.66
N ILE A 325 -2.63 51.44 -24.76
CA ILE A 325 -2.14 50.64 -23.62
C ILE A 325 -0.90 51.29 -23.00
N ILE A 326 -0.97 51.58 -21.70
CA ILE A 326 0.18 52.05 -20.92
C ILE A 326 0.94 50.84 -20.35
N ILE A 327 2.09 50.51 -20.93
CA ILE A 327 2.95 49.42 -20.44
C ILE A 327 3.96 49.98 -19.43
N ARG A 328 3.64 49.86 -18.13
CA ARG A 328 4.61 50.17 -17.05
C ARG A 328 5.46 48.96 -16.67
N GLN A 329 4.84 47.79 -16.58
CA GLN A 329 5.48 46.52 -16.29
C GLN A 329 4.86 45.44 -17.17
N PRO A 330 5.67 44.49 -17.69
CA PRO A 330 5.14 43.41 -18.50
C PRO A 330 4.30 42.44 -17.64
N ILE A 331 3.14 42.04 -18.17
CA ILE A 331 2.28 41.05 -17.52
C ILE A 331 2.94 39.68 -17.65
N ARG A 332 3.40 39.12 -16.52
CA ARG A 332 4.04 37.81 -16.46
C ARG A 332 3.03 36.67 -16.48
N THR A 333 3.48 35.48 -16.84
CA THR A 333 2.68 34.24 -16.80
C THR A 333 2.11 33.95 -15.41
N GLU A 334 2.86 34.28 -14.37
CA GLU A 334 2.51 34.10 -12.97
C GLU A 334 1.29 34.95 -12.60
N TYR A 335 1.15 36.16 -13.15
CA TYR A 335 -0.01 37.02 -12.92
C TYR A 335 -1.26 36.44 -13.59
N LYS A 336 -1.08 35.88 -14.80
CA LYS A 336 -2.15 35.20 -15.54
C LYS A 336 -2.65 33.93 -14.85
N VAL A 337 -1.81 33.25 -14.06
CA VAL A 337 -2.22 32.10 -13.26
C VAL A 337 -2.80 32.52 -11.91
N ALA A 338 -2.18 33.50 -11.23
CA ALA A 338 -2.62 34.00 -9.92
C ALA A 338 -4.02 34.63 -9.99
N PHE A 339 -4.26 35.47 -11.00
CA PHE A 339 -5.52 36.17 -11.19
C PHE A 339 -6.09 35.83 -12.58
N PRO A 340 -6.61 34.60 -12.75
CA PRO A 340 -6.93 34.06 -14.07
C PRO A 340 -8.06 34.79 -14.76
N HIS A 341 -8.99 35.37 -14.00
CA HIS A 341 -10.12 36.14 -14.56
C HIS A 341 -9.79 37.59 -14.92
N LEU A 342 -8.66 38.13 -14.41
CA LEU A 342 -8.29 39.53 -14.63
C LEU A 342 -7.37 39.69 -15.85
N TYR A 343 -6.35 38.84 -15.97
CA TYR A 343 -5.29 39.00 -16.98
C TYR A 343 -5.44 38.10 -18.22
N ASN A 344 -6.55 37.35 -18.35
CA ASN A 344 -6.80 36.49 -19.51
C ASN A 344 -8.16 36.79 -20.14
N SER A 345 -8.17 36.76 -21.47
CA SER A 345 -9.37 36.59 -22.29
C SER A 345 -9.89 35.15 -22.14
N LEU A 346 -11.21 35.00 -22.03
CA LEU A 346 -11.90 33.70 -22.09
C LEU A 346 -11.33 32.60 -21.13
N PRO A 347 -11.23 32.84 -19.82
CA PRO A 347 -10.73 31.85 -18.87
C PRO A 347 -11.71 30.68 -18.72
N ARG A 348 -11.48 29.57 -19.44
CA ARG A 348 -12.32 28.37 -19.42
C ARG A 348 -11.72 27.28 -18.53
N LYS A 349 -12.55 26.63 -17.69
CA LYS A 349 -12.13 25.53 -16.80
C LYS A 349 -10.91 25.86 -15.92
N VAL A 350 -10.75 27.13 -15.55
CA VAL A 350 -9.76 27.56 -14.57
C VAL A 350 -10.25 27.23 -13.15
N ARG A 351 -9.31 27.05 -12.22
CA ARG A 351 -9.60 26.86 -10.79
C ARG A 351 -8.93 27.98 -10.00
N LEU A 352 -9.65 28.54 -9.03
CA LEU A 352 -9.08 29.51 -8.10
C LEU A 352 -8.21 28.78 -7.08
N SER A 353 -6.98 29.24 -6.90
CA SER A 353 -6.09 28.80 -5.83
C SER A 353 -6.31 29.65 -4.57
N GLN A 354 -5.90 29.12 -3.43
CA GLN A 354 -5.87 29.88 -2.19
C GLN A 354 -4.79 30.97 -2.29
N TYR A 355 -5.15 32.20 -1.96
CA TYR A 355 -4.24 33.34 -2.11
C TYR A 355 -3.13 33.34 -1.06
N HIS A 356 -3.49 33.16 0.22
CA HIS A 356 -2.55 33.22 1.34
C HIS A 356 -3.11 32.47 2.57
N THR A 357 -2.22 31.86 3.35
CA THR A 357 -2.46 31.40 4.72
C THR A 357 -1.72 32.30 5.70
N PRO A 358 -2.20 32.51 6.93
CA PRO A 358 -1.42 33.23 7.94
C PRO A 358 -0.01 32.63 8.06
N ALA A 359 1.01 33.48 8.00
CA ALA A 359 2.41 33.03 8.03
C ALA A 359 2.69 32.29 9.33
N VAL A 360 3.08 31.02 9.21
CA VAL A 360 3.40 30.19 10.37
C VAL A 360 4.79 30.56 10.88
N GLN A 361 4.86 31.13 12.08
CA GLN A 361 6.10 31.49 12.76
C GLN A 361 6.44 30.44 13.81
N TYR A 362 6.73 29.23 13.36
CA TYR A 362 7.17 28.14 14.23
C TYR A 362 8.69 28.05 14.20
N ILE A 363 9.31 28.11 15.38
CA ILE A 363 10.75 27.94 15.56
C ILE A 363 10.97 26.52 16.10
N ARG A 364 11.77 25.74 15.37
CA ARG A 364 12.13 24.39 15.79
C ARG A 364 13.32 24.48 16.74
N ALA A 365 13.17 23.96 17.95
CA ALA A 365 14.28 23.77 18.85
C ALA A 365 15.23 22.70 18.27
N GLU A 366 16.48 23.07 18.03
CA GLU A 366 17.53 22.13 17.59
C GLU A 366 18.24 21.47 18.77
N ASP A 367 18.27 22.17 19.91
CA ASP A 367 18.92 21.72 21.14
C ASP A 367 17.86 21.18 22.13
N HIS A 368 18.04 19.93 22.56
CA HIS A 368 17.14 19.27 23.52
C HIS A 368 17.39 19.71 24.97
N ASP A 369 18.52 20.37 25.25
CA ASP A 369 18.86 20.86 26.60
C ASP A 369 18.13 22.17 26.95
N LEU A 370 17.56 22.85 25.95
CA LEU A 370 16.81 24.08 26.16
C LEU A 370 15.39 23.79 26.70
N PRO A 371 14.85 24.66 27.59
CA PRO A 371 13.45 24.60 28.01
C PRO A 371 12.49 24.55 26.82
N ALA A 372 11.30 23.96 26.98
CA ALA A 372 10.31 23.93 25.90
C ALA A 372 9.77 25.34 25.59
N PHE A 373 9.64 26.19 26.61
CA PHE A 373 9.26 27.59 26.45
C PHE A 373 10.45 28.51 26.76
N TYR A 374 11.11 28.99 25.72
CA TYR A 374 12.20 29.96 25.84
C TYR A 374 12.09 31.08 24.81
N PHE A 375 12.72 32.21 25.10
CA PHE A 375 12.82 33.32 24.16
C PHE A 375 13.97 33.07 23.20
N ASP A 376 13.64 32.57 22.01
CA ASP A 376 14.63 32.22 21.00
C ASP A 376 15.35 33.47 20.45
N PRO A 377 16.68 33.43 20.21
CA PRO A 377 17.43 34.55 19.65
C PRO A 377 16.93 35.07 18.29
N VAL A 378 16.19 34.26 17.52
CA VAL A 378 15.57 34.66 16.26
C VAL A 378 14.39 35.62 16.49
N ILE A 379 13.78 35.60 17.68
CA ILE A 379 12.64 36.46 18.02
C ILE A 379 13.14 37.89 18.28
N ASN A 380 12.47 38.86 17.64
CA ASN A 380 12.77 40.27 17.87
C ASN A 380 12.48 40.66 19.34
N PRO A 381 13.43 41.30 20.05
CA PRO A 381 13.24 41.68 21.43
C PRO A 381 12.12 42.72 21.57
N ILE A 382 11.28 42.55 22.58
CA ILE A 382 10.20 43.49 22.87
C ILE A 382 10.79 44.73 23.53
N SER A 383 10.68 45.88 22.87
CA SER A 383 11.19 47.15 23.40
C SER A 383 10.28 47.71 24.49
N SER A 384 10.85 47.95 25.67
CA SER A 384 10.15 48.59 26.79
C SER A 384 9.61 49.99 26.45
N ARG A 385 10.20 50.69 25.49
CA ARG A 385 9.71 52.01 25.03
C ARG A 385 8.32 51.95 24.40
N SER A 386 8.02 50.87 23.67
CA SER A 386 6.70 50.67 23.04
C SER A 386 5.64 50.27 24.07
N LEU A 387 6.02 49.50 25.09
CA LEU A 387 5.13 49.09 26.17
C LEU A 387 4.74 50.30 27.04
N VAL A 388 5.71 51.12 27.44
CA VAL A 388 5.44 52.28 28.30
C VAL A 388 4.57 53.33 27.60
N SER A 389 4.65 53.49 26.27
CA SER A 389 3.78 54.43 25.53
C SER A 389 2.36 53.90 25.33
N GLN A 390 2.19 52.61 25.02
CA GLN A 390 0.84 52.03 24.80
C GLN A 390 0.06 51.83 26.10
N PHE A 391 0.74 51.40 27.18
CA PHE A 391 0.10 51.15 28.47
C PHE A 391 -0.04 52.40 29.35
N LYS A 392 0.56 53.53 28.95
CA LYS A 392 0.28 54.82 29.58
C LYS A 392 -1.00 55.46 29.09
N ASP A 393 -1.52 55.11 27.91
CA ASP A 393 -2.61 55.87 27.29
C ASP A 393 -4.00 55.18 27.38
N ASP A 394 -4.12 53.86 27.54
CA ASP A 394 -5.43 53.17 27.45
C ASP A 394 -5.88 52.34 28.67
N ALA A 395 -4.98 51.73 29.46
CA ALA A 395 -5.39 50.82 30.55
C ALA A 395 -5.12 51.38 31.95
N ARG A 396 -3.92 51.95 32.16
CA ARG A 396 -3.60 52.60 33.44
C ARG A 396 -4.43 53.84 33.67
N LEU A 397 -4.63 54.71 32.66
CA LEU A 397 -5.38 55.94 32.86
C LEU A 397 -6.85 55.74 33.24
N VAL A 398 -7.52 54.67 32.77
CA VAL A 398 -8.94 54.44 33.11
C VAL A 398 -9.08 53.87 34.52
N GLU A 399 -8.22 52.92 34.91
CA GLU A 399 -8.23 52.42 36.29
C GLU A 399 -7.71 53.48 37.27
N ASP A 400 -6.65 54.19 36.93
CA ASP A 400 -6.09 55.28 37.75
C ASP A 400 -7.05 56.50 37.82
N GLU A 401 -7.88 56.79 36.79
CA GLU A 401 -8.94 57.82 36.86
C GLU A 401 -10.17 57.38 37.67
N ILE A 402 -10.54 56.10 37.64
CA ILE A 402 -11.72 55.56 38.34
C ILE A 402 -11.41 55.28 39.81
N PHE A 403 -10.22 54.73 40.11
CA PHE A 403 -9.83 54.25 41.43
C PHE A 403 -8.81 55.17 42.14
N GLY A 404 -8.21 56.14 41.43
CA GLY A 404 -7.26 57.10 41.98
C GLY A 404 -5.85 56.52 42.14
N ASP A 405 -4.85 57.41 42.13
CA ASP A 405 -3.41 57.12 42.18
C ASP A 405 -2.92 56.71 43.60
N GLY A 406 -3.79 56.05 44.36
CA GLY A 406 -3.59 55.73 45.77
C GLY A 406 -3.94 54.27 46.04
N ASP A 407 -2.89 53.48 46.25
CA ASP A 407 -2.83 52.28 47.08
C ASP A 407 -4.03 51.32 47.01
N GLU A 408 -3.78 50.16 46.39
CA GLU A 408 -4.44 48.87 46.60
C GLU A 408 -5.76 48.93 47.39
N ASP A 409 -6.90 48.63 46.74
CA ASP A 409 -8.15 48.32 47.43
C ASP A 409 -7.90 47.18 48.46
N GLU A 410 -7.46 47.51 49.68
CA GLU A 410 -7.18 46.57 50.78
C GLU A 410 -8.44 45.78 51.19
N ASP A 411 -9.62 46.25 50.75
CA ASP A 411 -10.92 45.61 50.94
C ASP A 411 -11.14 44.38 50.04
N PHE A 412 -10.41 44.26 48.92
CA PHE A 412 -10.57 43.12 48.00
C PHE A 412 -9.54 42.03 48.28
N VAL A 413 -9.97 41.02 49.04
CA VAL A 413 -9.16 39.82 49.32
C VAL A 413 -9.73 38.63 48.55
N LEU A 414 -8.87 37.88 47.86
CA LEU A 414 -9.25 36.62 47.24
C LEU A 414 -9.74 35.63 48.32
N PRO A 415 -10.83 34.86 48.07
CA PRO A 415 -11.34 33.89 49.03
C PRO A 415 -10.27 32.89 49.50
N GLU A 416 -10.32 32.47 50.77
CA GLU A 416 -9.45 31.42 51.28
C GLU A 416 -9.60 30.14 50.43
N GLY A 417 -8.49 29.67 49.85
CA GLY A 417 -8.46 28.55 48.91
C GLY A 417 -8.45 28.95 47.42
N ALA A 418 -8.48 30.24 47.10
CA ALA A 418 -8.23 30.71 45.74
C ALA A 418 -6.73 30.67 45.43
N SER A 419 -6.32 29.73 44.58
CA SER A 419 -4.98 29.64 43.99
C SER A 419 -5.08 29.60 42.47
N ALA A 420 -3.94 29.73 41.78
CA ALA A 420 -3.90 29.46 40.34
C ALA A 420 -4.40 28.03 40.05
N PHE A 421 -5.19 27.87 38.98
CA PHE A 421 -5.88 26.60 38.66
C PHE A 421 -4.96 25.38 38.59
N LEU A 422 -3.72 25.55 38.15
CA LEU A 422 -2.74 24.50 37.86
C LEU A 422 -1.45 24.71 38.66
N ALA A 423 -1.55 25.26 39.87
CA ALA A 423 -0.39 25.55 40.72
C ALA A 423 0.48 24.32 41.04
N ASP A 424 -0.13 23.13 41.11
CA ASP A 424 0.56 21.87 41.44
C ASP A 424 1.28 21.23 40.25
N THR A 425 0.96 21.63 39.01
CA THR A 425 1.53 21.03 37.80
C THR A 425 2.65 21.89 37.23
N PRO A 426 3.79 21.31 36.83
CA PRO A 426 4.88 22.08 36.22
C PRO A 426 4.44 22.65 34.87
N LEU A 427 5.04 23.79 34.48
CA LEU A 427 4.75 24.48 33.22
C LEU A 427 5.08 23.61 32.00
N GLU A 428 6.18 22.86 32.09
CA GLU A 428 6.65 21.98 31.03
C GLU A 428 7.08 20.62 31.60
N THR A 429 7.12 19.64 30.71
CA THR A 429 7.57 18.27 30.96
C THR A 429 8.58 17.92 29.87
N GLU A 430 9.33 16.83 30.05
CA GLU A 430 10.31 16.34 29.06
C GLU A 430 9.69 16.15 27.66
N ASN A 431 8.40 15.80 27.58
CA ASN A 431 7.70 15.55 26.31
C ASN A 431 7.03 16.79 25.70
N THR A 432 7.06 17.94 26.39
CA THR A 432 6.32 19.14 25.95
C THR A 432 6.89 19.70 24.65
N ALA A 433 8.22 19.84 24.53
CA ALA A 433 8.87 20.35 23.33
C ALA A 433 8.59 19.43 22.13
N SER A 434 8.75 18.12 22.29
CA SER A 434 8.48 17.14 21.23
C SER A 434 7.01 17.12 20.83
N GLY A 435 6.08 17.27 21.78
CA GLY A 435 4.65 17.38 21.52
C GLY A 435 4.30 18.60 20.68
N ILE A 436 4.92 19.76 20.96
CA ILE A 436 4.75 20.98 20.16
C ILE A 436 5.33 20.78 18.75
N ALA A 437 6.49 20.11 18.63
CA ALA A 437 7.08 19.81 17.32
C ALA A 437 6.19 18.91 16.45
N LEU A 438 5.56 17.89 17.06
CA LEU A 438 4.62 17.01 16.37
C LEU A 438 3.35 17.74 15.89
N TYR A 439 2.94 18.81 16.56
CA TYR A 439 1.79 19.60 16.14
C TYR A 439 1.97 20.20 14.74
N TRP A 440 3.20 20.61 14.41
CA TRP A 440 3.58 21.18 13.11
C TRP A 440 4.15 20.15 12.13
N ALA A 441 4.22 18.88 12.52
CA ALA A 441 4.74 17.82 11.66
C ALA A 441 3.79 17.53 10.48
N PRO A 442 4.31 17.06 9.34
CA PRO A 442 3.47 16.62 8.22
C PRO A 442 2.64 15.39 8.61
N HIS A 443 1.52 15.19 7.91
CA HIS A 443 0.81 13.92 7.97
C HIS A 443 1.76 12.79 7.53
N PRO A 444 1.90 11.67 8.27
CA PRO A 444 1.01 11.15 9.31
C PRO A 444 1.36 11.53 10.77
N PHE A 445 2.46 12.22 11.03
CA PHE A 445 3.02 12.43 12.37
C PHE A 445 2.22 13.40 13.25
N ASN A 446 1.39 14.24 12.64
CA ASN A 446 0.46 15.13 13.35
C ASN A 446 -0.76 14.42 13.98
N ALA A 447 -0.91 13.11 13.78
CA ALA A 447 -2.04 12.35 14.30
C ALA A 447 -1.58 11.23 15.25
N ARG A 448 -2.19 11.15 16.43
CA ARG A 448 -1.91 10.09 17.43
C ARG A 448 -2.54 8.74 17.12
N SER A 449 -3.53 8.70 16.23
CA SER A 449 -4.26 7.49 15.87
C SER A 449 -4.69 7.54 14.42
N GLY A 450 -4.74 6.38 13.77
CA GLY A 450 -5.10 6.29 12.37
C GLY A 450 -5.54 4.88 11.95
N HIS A 451 -5.81 4.76 10.66
CA HIS A 451 -5.98 3.47 10.01
C HIS A 451 -4.65 3.04 9.43
N THR A 452 -4.39 1.73 9.39
CA THR A 452 -3.28 1.20 8.61
C THR A 452 -3.56 1.40 7.12
N ARG A 453 -2.50 1.58 6.35
CA ARG A 453 -2.55 1.71 4.89
C ARG A 453 -1.85 0.51 4.27
N ARG A 454 -2.08 0.24 2.99
CA ARG A 454 -1.26 -0.76 2.30
C ARG A 454 0.14 -0.18 2.08
N ALA A 455 1.19 -0.99 2.13
CA ALA A 455 2.56 -0.54 1.91
C ALA A 455 2.73 0.29 0.62
N GLN A 456 2.11 -0.18 -0.48
CA GLN A 456 2.10 0.50 -1.79
C GLN A 456 1.32 1.82 -1.83
N ASP A 457 0.43 2.08 -0.88
CA ASP A 457 -0.37 3.30 -0.85
C ASP A 457 0.35 4.45 -0.12
N VAL A 458 1.48 4.18 0.57
CA VAL A 458 2.28 5.19 1.29
C VAL A 458 3.36 5.75 0.36
N PRO A 459 3.24 7.01 -0.09
CA PRO A 459 4.14 7.54 -1.10
C PRO A 459 5.33 8.29 -0.45
N LEU A 460 6.45 7.60 -0.23
CA LEU A 460 7.61 8.12 0.51
C LEU A 460 8.26 9.38 -0.09
N ILE A 461 8.32 9.46 -1.42
CA ILE A 461 9.04 10.52 -2.15
C ILE A 461 8.10 11.59 -2.75
N LYS A 462 6.82 11.57 -2.37
CA LYS A 462 5.81 12.44 -2.99
C LYS A 462 6.10 13.91 -2.75
N ASP A 463 6.45 14.26 -1.53
CA ASP A 463 6.63 15.65 -1.15
C ASP A 463 7.86 16.26 -1.84
N TRP A 464 8.92 15.47 -2.07
CA TRP A 464 10.13 15.93 -2.74
C TRP A 464 9.88 16.52 -4.12
N TYR A 465 9.05 15.89 -4.96
CA TYR A 465 8.77 16.41 -6.30
C TYR A 465 7.61 17.40 -6.34
N LEU A 466 6.83 17.50 -5.25
CA LEU A 466 5.84 18.56 -5.08
C LEU A 466 6.50 19.90 -4.73
N GLU A 467 7.73 19.86 -4.21
CA GLU A 467 8.56 21.04 -4.00
C GLU A 467 9.31 21.48 -5.27
N HIS A 468 9.87 22.68 -5.23
CA HIS A 468 10.74 23.15 -6.30
C HIS A 468 12.04 22.35 -6.31
N CYS A 469 12.45 21.95 -7.52
CA CYS A 469 13.74 21.28 -7.71
C CYS A 469 14.89 22.18 -7.20
N PRO A 470 15.81 21.67 -6.37
CA PRO A 470 16.91 22.47 -5.82
C PRO A 470 17.75 23.16 -6.91
N PRO A 471 18.24 24.39 -6.65
CA PRO A 471 19.10 25.10 -7.60
C PRO A 471 20.41 24.32 -7.83
N GLY A 472 20.95 24.40 -9.05
CA GLY A 472 22.22 23.72 -9.41
C GLY A 472 22.08 22.27 -9.88
N MET A 473 20.91 21.63 -9.73
CA MET A 473 20.70 20.25 -10.19
C MET A 473 20.73 20.13 -11.72
N PRO A 474 21.23 19.02 -12.31
CA PRO A 474 21.30 18.84 -13.77
C PRO A 474 19.95 18.90 -14.49
N VAL A 475 19.96 19.26 -15.78
CA VAL A 475 18.74 19.34 -16.63
C VAL A 475 17.91 18.04 -16.57
N LYS A 476 18.57 16.88 -16.55
CA LYS A 476 17.92 15.56 -16.45
C LYS A 476 17.03 15.46 -15.20
N VAL A 477 17.49 15.96 -14.06
CA VAL A 477 16.74 15.92 -12.79
C VAL A 477 15.57 16.90 -12.85
N ARG A 478 15.80 18.14 -13.31
CA ARG A 478 14.74 19.14 -13.48
C ARG A 478 13.59 18.66 -14.38
N VAL A 479 13.91 18.00 -15.50
CA VAL A 479 12.92 17.39 -16.39
C VAL A 479 12.19 16.22 -15.72
N SER A 480 12.85 15.48 -14.84
CA SER A 480 12.23 14.38 -14.07
C SER A 480 11.19 14.92 -13.08
N TYR A 481 11.52 15.98 -12.33
CA TYR A 481 10.57 16.69 -11.45
C TYR A 481 9.33 17.16 -12.22
N GLN A 482 9.52 17.83 -13.36
CA GLN A 482 8.42 18.29 -14.21
C GLN A 482 7.52 17.14 -14.70
N LYS A 483 8.09 15.98 -15.02
CA LYS A 483 7.34 14.79 -15.45
C LYS A 483 6.55 14.15 -14.30
N LEU A 484 7.13 14.09 -13.11
CA LEU A 484 6.44 13.61 -11.91
C LEU A 484 5.25 14.51 -11.55
N LEU A 485 5.48 15.82 -11.54
CA LEU A 485 4.42 16.83 -11.36
C LEU A 485 3.33 16.69 -12.42
N LYS A 486 3.71 16.47 -13.68
CA LYS A 486 2.74 16.25 -14.76
C LYS A 486 1.85 15.04 -14.48
N ASN A 487 2.43 13.92 -14.06
CA ASN A 487 1.68 12.71 -13.73
C ASN A 487 0.77 12.93 -12.50
N TYR A 488 1.27 13.61 -11.47
CA TYR A 488 0.49 13.98 -10.30
C TYR A 488 -0.75 14.80 -10.68
N VAL A 489 -0.57 15.85 -11.50
CA VAL A 489 -1.67 16.70 -11.95
C VAL A 489 -2.65 15.94 -12.84
N LEU A 490 -2.17 15.10 -13.77
CA LEU A 490 -3.05 14.27 -14.60
C LEU A 490 -3.87 13.28 -13.77
N ASN A 491 -3.25 12.64 -12.78
CA ASN A 491 -3.95 11.74 -11.86
C ASN A 491 -5.04 12.47 -11.08
N ALA A 492 -4.76 13.67 -10.58
CA ALA A 492 -5.72 14.46 -9.82
C ALA A 492 -6.87 15.02 -10.68
N ILE A 493 -6.61 15.41 -11.94
CA ILE A 493 -7.65 15.91 -12.86
C ILE A 493 -8.61 14.80 -13.29
N HIS A 494 -8.08 13.61 -13.57
CA HIS A 494 -8.85 12.47 -14.05
C HIS A 494 -9.34 11.55 -12.93
N ALA A 495 -9.06 11.88 -11.67
CA ALA A 495 -9.57 11.17 -10.52
C ALA A 495 -11.10 11.19 -10.53
N THR A 496 -11.70 10.01 -10.64
CA THR A 496 -13.14 9.83 -10.51
C THR A 496 -13.44 9.06 -9.23
N PRO A 497 -14.48 9.45 -8.47
CA PRO A 497 -14.85 8.72 -7.28
C PRO A 497 -15.17 7.26 -7.65
N PRO A 498 -14.70 6.27 -6.88
CA PRO A 498 -14.93 4.87 -7.19
C PRO A 498 -16.44 4.58 -7.19
N ARG A 499 -16.93 3.97 -8.26
CA ARG A 499 -18.35 3.59 -8.36
C ARG A 499 -18.63 2.50 -7.30
N PRO A 500 -19.73 2.59 -6.54
CA PRO A 500 -20.08 1.54 -5.60
C PRO A 500 -20.34 0.23 -6.36
N GLN A 501 -19.63 -0.83 -5.96
CA GLN A 501 -19.72 -2.16 -6.57
C GLN A 501 -19.93 -3.20 -5.46
N PRO A 502 -20.65 -4.30 -5.75
CA PRO A 502 -20.76 -5.40 -4.79
C PRO A 502 -19.38 -6.00 -4.53
N ARG A 503 -19.03 -6.17 -3.24
CA ARG A 503 -17.73 -6.72 -2.83
C ARG A 503 -17.62 -8.19 -3.26
N LYS A 504 -16.70 -8.47 -4.19
CA LYS A 504 -16.38 -9.83 -4.65
C LYS A 504 -15.03 -10.25 -4.07
N HIS A 505 -15.03 -11.22 -3.15
CA HIS A 505 -13.82 -11.73 -2.51
C HIS A 505 -13.37 -13.03 -3.17
N LEU A 506 -12.48 -12.95 -4.16
CA LEU A 506 -12.02 -14.11 -4.94
C LEU A 506 -11.43 -15.20 -4.04
N PHE A 507 -10.48 -14.87 -3.16
CA PHE A 507 -9.82 -15.85 -2.30
C PHE A 507 -10.75 -16.48 -1.26
N ARG A 508 -11.72 -15.72 -0.72
CA ARG A 508 -12.76 -16.30 0.14
C ARG A 508 -13.62 -17.32 -0.62
N GLN A 509 -13.95 -17.03 -1.88
CA GLN A 509 -14.70 -17.97 -2.73
C GLN A 509 -13.86 -19.22 -3.06
N LEU A 510 -12.57 -19.06 -3.37
CA LEU A 510 -11.68 -20.18 -3.64
C LEU A 510 -11.45 -21.05 -2.39
N LYS A 511 -11.15 -20.44 -1.23
CA LYS A 511 -10.96 -21.11 0.07
C LYS A 511 -12.21 -21.91 0.48
N ALA A 512 -13.41 -21.42 0.16
CA ALA A 512 -14.65 -22.15 0.43
C ALA A 512 -14.80 -23.45 -0.39
N THR A 513 -14.12 -23.58 -1.53
CA THR A 513 -14.18 -24.80 -2.33
C THR A 513 -13.27 -25.90 -1.79
N LYS A 514 -13.61 -27.17 -1.98
CA LYS A 514 -12.76 -28.32 -1.57
C LYS A 514 -11.41 -28.41 -2.29
N PHE A 515 -11.20 -27.64 -3.36
CA PHE A 515 -10.01 -27.72 -4.21
C PHE A 515 -8.86 -26.82 -3.74
N PHE A 516 -9.10 -25.97 -2.73
CA PHE A 516 -8.08 -25.11 -2.16
C PHE A 516 -7.90 -25.39 -0.68
N GLN A 517 -6.65 -25.35 -0.25
CA GLN A 517 -6.23 -25.42 1.15
C GLN A 517 -5.34 -24.22 1.48
N SER A 518 -5.17 -23.97 2.76
CA SER A 518 -4.41 -22.86 3.31
C SER A 518 -3.23 -23.42 4.10
N THR A 519 -2.08 -22.75 4.07
CA THR A 519 -0.88 -23.04 4.86
C THR A 519 -0.08 -21.75 4.97
N GLU A 520 0.87 -21.69 5.90
CA GLU A 520 1.86 -20.62 6.00
C GLU A 520 3.21 -21.13 5.49
N ILE A 521 3.88 -20.37 4.62
CA ILE A 521 5.21 -20.70 4.08
C ILE A 521 6.06 -19.43 3.94
N ASP A 522 7.38 -19.61 3.83
CA ASP A 522 8.30 -18.52 3.49
C ASP A 522 7.93 -17.91 2.12
N TRP A 523 7.99 -16.59 2.02
CA TRP A 523 7.79 -15.84 0.78
C TRP A 523 8.72 -16.32 -0.34
N VAL A 524 9.97 -16.66 -0.01
CA VAL A 524 10.94 -17.20 -0.98
C VAL A 524 10.45 -18.52 -1.57
N GLU A 525 9.93 -19.40 -0.72
CA GLU A 525 9.32 -20.67 -1.13
C GLU A 525 8.09 -20.43 -2.01
N ALA A 526 7.22 -19.49 -1.63
CA ALA A 526 6.05 -19.12 -2.42
C ALA A 526 6.45 -18.61 -3.82
N GLY A 527 7.50 -17.79 -3.90
CA GLY A 527 8.02 -17.27 -5.17
C GLY A 527 8.55 -18.36 -6.09
N LEU A 528 9.39 -19.25 -5.56
CA LEU A 528 9.90 -20.43 -6.26
C LEU A 528 8.78 -21.31 -6.82
N GLN A 529 7.73 -21.54 -6.03
CA GLN A 529 6.57 -22.30 -6.45
C GLN A 529 5.83 -21.60 -7.60
N VAL A 530 5.60 -20.28 -7.52
CA VAL A 530 4.92 -19.52 -8.58
C VAL A 530 5.72 -19.54 -9.88
N CYS A 531 7.06 -19.43 -9.83
CA CYS A 531 7.95 -19.58 -10.99
C CYS A 531 7.81 -20.95 -11.64
N ARG A 532 7.98 -22.02 -10.86
CA ARG A 532 7.90 -23.40 -11.33
C ARG A 532 6.52 -23.70 -11.94
N GLN A 533 5.45 -23.25 -11.29
CA GLN A 533 4.08 -23.36 -11.78
C GLN A 533 3.88 -22.60 -13.10
N GLY A 534 4.35 -21.36 -13.19
CA GLY A 534 4.27 -20.53 -14.40
C GLY A 534 4.99 -21.16 -15.59
N HIS A 535 6.24 -21.63 -15.38
CA HIS A 535 7.02 -22.34 -16.39
C HIS A 535 6.29 -23.60 -16.87
N ASN A 536 5.84 -24.45 -15.93
CA ASN A 536 5.11 -25.68 -16.25
C ASN A 536 3.82 -25.42 -17.04
N MET A 537 3.04 -24.39 -16.67
CA MET A 537 1.81 -24.05 -17.38
C MET A 537 2.07 -23.59 -18.82
N LEU A 538 3.09 -22.75 -19.02
CA LEU A 538 3.47 -22.26 -20.35
C LEU A 538 4.06 -23.39 -21.20
N ASN A 539 4.90 -24.23 -20.63
CA ASN A 539 5.47 -25.39 -21.32
C ASN A 539 4.38 -26.41 -21.71
N LEU A 540 3.43 -26.70 -20.81
CA LEU A 540 2.25 -27.51 -21.13
C LEU A 540 1.42 -26.93 -22.28
N LEU A 541 1.35 -25.60 -22.41
CA LEU A 541 0.64 -24.95 -23.52
C LEU A 541 1.38 -25.12 -24.85
N ILE A 542 2.71 -25.04 -24.85
CA ILE A 542 3.58 -25.32 -26.01
C ILE A 542 3.38 -26.77 -26.48
N HIS A 543 3.48 -27.73 -25.55
CA HIS A 543 3.25 -29.14 -25.84
C HIS A 543 1.82 -29.44 -26.30
N ARG A 544 0.80 -28.79 -25.72
CA ARG A 544 -0.61 -28.94 -26.16
C ARG A 544 -0.82 -28.48 -27.59
N LYS A 545 -0.11 -27.44 -28.04
CA LYS A 545 -0.13 -26.97 -29.44
C LYS A 545 0.74 -27.80 -30.39
N ARG A 546 1.45 -28.81 -29.87
CA ARG A 546 2.40 -29.66 -30.61
C ARG A 546 3.47 -28.81 -31.29
N LEU A 547 4.18 -28.00 -30.50
CA LEU A 547 5.24 -27.11 -30.93
C LEU A 547 6.61 -27.60 -30.40
N ASN A 548 6.98 -28.83 -30.73
CA ASN A 548 8.18 -29.50 -30.19
C ASN A 548 9.51 -28.90 -30.68
N TYR A 549 9.46 -27.88 -31.55
CA TYR A 549 10.61 -27.16 -32.10
C TYR A 549 10.84 -25.81 -31.42
N LEU A 550 10.04 -25.51 -30.39
CA LEU A 550 10.26 -24.40 -29.48
C LEU A 550 10.68 -24.96 -28.13
N HIS A 551 11.67 -24.31 -27.53
CA HIS A 551 12.09 -24.52 -26.16
C HIS A 551 11.80 -23.25 -25.36
N LEU A 552 11.23 -23.43 -24.18
CA LEU A 552 11.09 -22.38 -23.19
C LEU A 552 12.14 -22.69 -22.13
N ASP A 553 13.11 -21.80 -21.97
CA ASP A 553 14.13 -21.95 -20.93
C ASP A 553 13.56 -21.55 -19.56
N TYR A 554 14.32 -21.77 -18.47
CA TYR A 554 13.86 -21.47 -17.11
C TYR A 554 13.78 -19.97 -16.82
N ASN A 555 14.49 -19.21 -17.65
CA ASN A 555 14.48 -17.77 -17.72
C ASN A 555 13.32 -17.22 -18.61
N PHE A 556 12.37 -18.07 -19.02
CA PHE A 556 11.20 -17.70 -19.83
C PHE A 556 11.50 -17.11 -21.23
N ASN A 557 12.71 -17.27 -21.75
CA ASN A 557 12.98 -16.98 -23.16
C ASN A 557 12.47 -18.12 -24.04
N LEU A 558 11.70 -17.75 -25.07
CA LEU A 558 11.18 -18.69 -26.05
C LEU A 558 12.14 -18.78 -27.24
N LYS A 559 12.91 -19.87 -27.31
CA LYS A 559 13.94 -20.09 -28.34
C LYS A 559 13.51 -21.18 -29.34
N PRO A 560 13.74 -21.00 -30.66
CA PRO A 560 13.58 -22.10 -31.62
C PRO A 560 14.77 -23.06 -31.52
N ILE A 561 14.48 -24.37 -31.42
CA ILE A 561 15.53 -25.41 -31.33
C ILE A 561 16.24 -25.61 -32.69
N LYS A 562 15.52 -25.31 -33.77
CA LYS A 562 16.00 -25.42 -35.16
C LYS A 562 15.46 -24.27 -35.99
N THR A 563 16.06 -24.06 -37.16
CA THR A 563 15.51 -23.14 -38.16
C THR A 563 14.11 -23.58 -38.58
N LEU A 564 13.12 -22.71 -38.36
CA LEU A 564 11.71 -23.02 -38.59
C LEU A 564 11.33 -22.82 -40.05
N THR A 565 10.56 -23.77 -40.60
CA THR A 565 9.91 -23.59 -41.90
C THR A 565 8.85 -22.48 -41.83
N THR A 566 8.44 -21.93 -42.98
CA THR A 566 7.37 -20.92 -43.04
C THR A 566 6.06 -21.41 -42.43
N LYS A 567 5.75 -22.71 -42.54
CA LYS A 567 4.57 -23.34 -41.93
C LYS A 567 4.70 -23.43 -40.41
N GLU A 568 5.86 -23.87 -39.90
CA GLU A 568 6.13 -23.92 -38.46
C GLU A 568 6.08 -22.51 -37.85
N ARG A 569 6.73 -21.51 -38.49
CA ARG A 569 6.71 -20.11 -38.03
C ARG A 569 5.30 -19.52 -37.96
N LYS A 570 4.44 -19.80 -38.94
CA LYS A 570 3.03 -19.36 -38.91
C LYS A 570 2.25 -20.04 -37.79
N LYS A 571 2.51 -21.32 -37.51
CA LYS A 571 1.84 -22.10 -36.46
C LYS A 571 2.30 -21.71 -35.05
N SER A 572 3.59 -21.40 -34.88
CA SER A 572 4.20 -21.07 -33.59
C SER A 572 4.11 -19.61 -33.19
N ARG A 573 3.51 -18.77 -34.03
CA ARG A 573 3.28 -17.36 -33.74
C ARG A 573 2.26 -17.22 -32.60
N PHE A 574 2.77 -17.02 -31.39
CA PHE A 574 1.94 -16.70 -30.23
C PHE A 574 1.47 -15.24 -30.29
N GLY A 575 0.32 -14.97 -29.67
CA GLY A 575 -0.22 -13.61 -29.54
C GLY A 575 0.27 -12.92 -28.27
N ASN A 576 -0.08 -11.64 -28.12
CA ASN A 576 0.35 -10.82 -26.99
C ASN A 576 0.00 -11.40 -25.63
N ALA A 577 -1.13 -12.10 -25.48
CA ALA A 577 -1.49 -12.71 -24.19
C ALA A 577 -0.45 -13.71 -23.68
N PHE A 578 0.15 -14.51 -24.57
CA PHE A 578 1.18 -15.47 -24.19
C PHE A 578 2.49 -14.76 -23.86
N HIS A 579 2.92 -13.81 -24.71
CA HIS A 579 4.14 -13.04 -24.48
C HIS A 579 4.07 -12.13 -23.27
N LEU A 580 2.89 -11.61 -22.93
CA LEU A 580 2.67 -10.79 -21.73
C LEU A 580 2.61 -11.66 -20.48
N CYS A 581 2.06 -12.87 -20.54
CA CYS A 581 2.13 -13.82 -19.43
C CYS A 581 3.57 -14.33 -19.22
N ILE A 582 4.33 -14.54 -20.30
CA ILE A 582 5.77 -14.77 -20.24
C ILE A 582 6.42 -13.59 -19.55
N ALA A 583 6.25 -12.36 -20.06
CA ALA A 583 6.81 -11.13 -19.50
C ALA A 583 6.34 -10.81 -18.08
N ALA A 584 5.26 -11.44 -17.59
CA ALA A 584 4.79 -11.34 -16.22
C ALA A 584 5.27 -12.50 -15.33
N GLY A 585 5.78 -13.59 -15.92
CA GLY A 585 6.53 -14.65 -15.25
C GLY A 585 8.04 -14.40 -15.23
N THR A 586 8.57 -13.71 -16.24
CA THR A 586 9.94 -13.18 -16.31
C THR A 586 10.33 -12.36 -15.08
N PRO A 587 9.51 -11.44 -14.53
CA PRO A 587 9.81 -10.76 -13.26
C PRO A 587 9.98 -11.67 -12.06
N VAL A 588 9.43 -12.89 -12.13
CA VAL A 588 9.47 -13.82 -11.01
C VAL A 588 10.68 -14.77 -11.13
N SER A 589 11.15 -15.12 -12.34
CA SER A 589 12.33 -16.01 -12.53
C SER A 589 13.55 -15.41 -13.21
N LEU A 590 13.47 -14.22 -13.81
CA LEU A 590 14.54 -13.56 -14.56
C LEU A 590 14.73 -12.10 -14.11
N GLY A 591 15.99 -11.74 -13.89
CA GLY A 591 16.48 -10.41 -13.52
C GLY A 591 16.32 -9.27 -14.54
N ASP A 592 15.31 -9.29 -15.42
CA ASP A 592 15.14 -8.29 -16.49
C ASP A 592 13.77 -7.57 -16.47
N GLY A 593 13.14 -7.50 -15.30
CA GLY A 593 11.97 -6.69 -15.08
C GLY A 593 11.41 -7.01 -13.72
N LEU A 594 11.45 -6.10 -12.76
CA LEU A 594 10.93 -6.29 -11.39
C LEU A 594 11.31 -7.62 -10.68
N ALA A 595 12.56 -8.06 -10.75
CA ALA A 595 13.03 -9.25 -10.05
C ALA A 595 13.59 -8.91 -8.67
N VAL A 596 12.91 -9.44 -7.66
CA VAL A 596 13.58 -9.80 -6.41
C VAL A 596 14.40 -11.04 -6.74
N PRO A 597 15.70 -11.09 -6.44
CA PRO A 597 16.48 -12.31 -6.56
C PRO A 597 16.01 -13.30 -5.49
N ILE A 598 14.83 -13.92 -5.67
CA ILE A 598 14.12 -14.71 -4.66
C ILE A 598 15.04 -15.79 -4.07
N GLU A 599 15.84 -16.43 -4.92
CA GLU A 599 16.81 -17.46 -4.53
C GLU A 599 18.13 -16.90 -3.94
N ASN A 600 18.46 -15.64 -4.21
CA ASN A 600 19.70 -14.99 -3.77
C ASN A 600 19.49 -14.03 -2.57
N VAL A 601 18.25 -13.81 -2.12
CA VAL A 601 17.95 -13.04 -0.90
C VAL A 601 18.75 -13.57 0.30
N ARG A 602 18.97 -14.89 0.37
CA ARG A 602 19.71 -15.53 1.47
C ARG A 602 21.23 -15.61 1.25
N SER A 603 21.72 -15.50 0.01
CA SER A 603 23.14 -15.73 -0.32
C SER A 603 23.91 -14.43 -0.60
N SER A 604 23.20 -13.32 -0.79
CA SER A 604 23.77 -12.05 -1.21
C SER A 604 23.51 -10.98 -0.16
N ASP A 605 24.50 -10.10 0.01
CA ASP A 605 24.48 -8.97 0.93
C ASP A 605 23.18 -8.15 0.78
N ALA A 606 22.49 -7.90 1.90
CA ALA A 606 21.16 -7.27 1.93
C ALA A 606 21.14 -5.92 1.19
N ILE A 607 22.26 -5.18 1.21
CA ILE A 607 22.38 -3.89 0.52
C ILE A 607 22.58 -4.07 -1.00
N GLN A 608 23.26 -5.15 -1.41
CA GLN A 608 23.32 -5.52 -2.83
C GLN A 608 21.96 -5.99 -3.34
N CYS A 609 21.19 -6.72 -2.53
CA CYS A 609 19.81 -7.11 -2.81
C CYS A 609 18.92 -5.88 -3.00
N ALA A 610 18.94 -4.92 -2.06
CA ALA A 610 18.19 -3.68 -2.19
C ALA A 610 18.56 -2.89 -3.45
N ALA A 611 19.87 -2.75 -3.74
CA ALA A 611 20.35 -2.08 -4.94
C ALA A 611 19.96 -2.79 -6.24
N ALA A 612 19.88 -4.13 -6.24
CA ALA A 612 19.45 -4.90 -7.40
C ALA A 612 17.95 -4.71 -7.69
N VAL A 613 17.12 -4.71 -6.64
CA VAL A 613 15.68 -4.42 -6.75
C VAL A 613 15.47 -2.99 -7.27
N GLU A 614 16.27 -2.01 -6.83
CA GLU A 614 16.21 -0.63 -7.32
C GLU A 614 16.63 -0.49 -8.81
N MET A 615 17.71 -1.16 -9.21
CA MET A 615 18.26 -1.09 -10.57
C MET A 615 17.28 -1.59 -11.64
N ASP A 616 16.42 -2.54 -11.31
CA ASP A 616 15.46 -3.11 -12.25
C ASP A 616 14.36 -2.10 -12.65
N GLY A 617 14.02 -1.17 -11.74
CA GLY A 617 13.19 -0.01 -12.06
C GLY A 617 13.75 0.86 -13.20
N LEU A 618 15.07 0.84 -13.42
CA LEU A 618 15.77 1.60 -14.47
C LEU A 618 15.91 0.85 -15.81
N GLN A 619 15.98 -0.49 -15.80
CA GLN A 619 16.19 -1.31 -17.02
C GLN A 619 14.89 -1.65 -17.77
N SER A 620 13.72 -1.56 -17.14
CA SER A 620 12.38 -1.71 -17.76
C SER A 620 12.09 -0.75 -18.95
N ARG A 621 13.00 0.18 -19.26
CA ARG A 621 12.95 1.09 -20.42
C ARG A 621 12.94 0.42 -21.80
N ALA A 622 13.23 -0.88 -21.90
CA ALA A 622 13.27 -1.56 -23.19
C ALA A 622 11.88 -2.00 -23.73
N ILE A 623 10.83 -2.00 -22.89
CA ILE A 623 9.47 -2.40 -23.31
C ILE A 623 8.51 -1.20 -23.24
N GLY A 624 8.62 -0.34 -24.26
CA GLY A 624 7.46 0.28 -24.93
C GLY A 624 6.43 1.06 -24.10
N THR A 625 6.72 1.51 -22.88
CA THR A 625 5.85 2.43 -22.14
C THR A 625 6.63 3.68 -21.77
N SER A 626 6.36 4.75 -22.53
CA SER A 626 6.79 6.12 -22.22
C SER A 626 6.17 6.55 -20.89
N GLY A 627 6.87 6.40 -19.77
CA GLY A 627 6.21 6.71 -18.51
C GLY A 627 6.98 6.74 -17.20
N PHE A 628 8.31 6.60 -17.11
CA PHE A 628 9.00 6.79 -15.82
C PHE A 628 10.35 7.50 -15.96
N ALA A 629 10.43 8.69 -15.38
CA ALA A 629 11.64 9.45 -15.15
C ALA A 629 11.56 10.01 -13.74
N ALA A 630 12.01 9.20 -12.78
CA ALA A 630 12.41 9.61 -11.44
C ALA A 630 13.72 8.89 -11.14
N SER A 631 14.76 9.26 -11.89
CA SER A 631 16.12 8.79 -11.65
C SER A 631 16.96 10.03 -11.40
N GLY A 632 17.18 10.35 -10.13
CA GLY A 632 17.97 11.51 -9.75
C GLY A 632 18.13 11.78 -8.25
N ALA A 633 17.63 10.92 -7.35
CA ALA A 633 17.81 11.13 -5.90
C ALA A 633 18.97 10.34 -5.28
N PHE A 634 19.64 9.45 -6.04
CA PHE A 634 20.74 8.61 -5.55
C PHE A 634 21.99 8.59 -6.47
N GLN A 635 22.14 9.60 -7.33
CA GLN A 635 23.40 9.85 -8.05
C GLN A 635 24.19 10.97 -7.41
#